data_AF-A0A522A6G0-F1
#
_entry.id   AF-A0A522A6G0-F1
#
_cell.length_a   1.000
_cell.length_b   1.000
_cell.length_c   1.000
_cell.angle_alpha   90.00
_cell.angle_beta   90.00
_cell.angle_gamma   90.00
#
_symmetry.space_group_name_H-M   'P 1'
#
loop_
_entity.id
_entity.type
_entity.pdbx_description
1 polymer ?
#
loop_
_entity_poly.entity_id
_entity_poly.type
_entity_poly.pdbx_seq_one_letter_code
_entity_poly.pdbx_strand_id
1 'polypeptide(L)'
;SPRPRAPPAHRGLGKHAMERAKMLTGLGYVAFAADLYGDRTIATNQEKMGKLLGELRSDPIKLRARAQAALSTLAAQPQVDAKRLGAIGFCFGGATVLALARGGADMAGVVSFHGALETTAPAQPGAVKASVLVCNGADDPLIPPPHVVAFEEEMRKAGADWQVINYGGTLHSFTNPEAEAAGMAALRYNKQTDQRSWAAMTSFFAEVFAR
;
A
#
# COMPACT_ATOMS: atom_id res chain seq x y z
N SER A 1 -12.63 -1.10 -32.19
CA SER A 1 -11.24 -1.37 -31.76
C SER A 1 -11.20 -1.98 -30.38
N PRO A 2 -10.34 -2.99 -30.13
CA PRO A 2 -10.10 -3.43 -28.76
C PRO A 2 -9.46 -2.26 -28.00
N ARG A 3 -10.10 -1.82 -26.92
CA ARG A 3 -9.55 -0.77 -26.05
C ARG A 3 -8.30 -1.31 -25.35
N PRO A 4 -7.19 -0.57 -25.28
CA PRO A 4 -6.00 -1.00 -24.56
C PRO A 4 -6.38 -1.28 -23.09
N ARG A 5 -6.09 -2.49 -22.61
CA ARG A 5 -6.31 -2.86 -21.22
C ARG A 5 -5.31 -2.09 -20.35
N ALA A 6 -5.80 -1.48 -19.28
CA ALA A 6 -4.91 -0.86 -18.30
C ALA A 6 -3.98 -1.95 -17.73
N PRO A 7 -2.69 -1.64 -17.52
CA PRO A 7 -1.79 -2.60 -16.91
C PRO A 7 -2.24 -2.85 -15.46
N PRO A 8 -2.27 -4.11 -14.98
CA PRO A 8 -2.62 -4.42 -13.59
C PRO A 8 -1.73 -3.68 -12.59
N ALA A 9 -2.23 -3.42 -11.37
CA ALA A 9 -1.68 -2.49 -10.39
C ALA A 9 -0.18 -2.70 -10.02
N HIS A 10 0.36 -3.89 -10.25
CA HIS A 10 1.76 -4.25 -10.00
C HIS A 10 2.72 -3.86 -11.14
N ARG A 11 2.22 -3.27 -12.24
CA ARG A 11 3.04 -2.94 -13.43
C ARG A 11 3.50 -1.48 -13.48
N GLY A 12 3.16 -0.67 -12.48
CA GLY A 12 3.48 0.75 -12.41
C GLY A 12 2.24 1.58 -12.10
N LEU A 13 2.33 2.90 -12.26
CA LEU A 13 1.21 3.80 -11.99
C LEU A 13 0.09 3.66 -13.05
N GLY A 14 -0.81 2.72 -12.79
CA GLY A 14 -1.93 2.35 -13.65
C GLY A 14 -3.29 2.89 -13.21
N LYS A 15 -4.33 2.48 -13.94
CA LYS A 15 -5.72 2.95 -13.79
C LYS A 15 -6.27 2.77 -12.37
N HIS A 16 -6.06 1.60 -11.77
CA HIS A 16 -6.56 1.31 -10.41
C HIS A 16 -6.05 2.31 -9.37
N ALA A 17 -4.74 2.61 -9.36
CA ALA A 17 -4.16 3.58 -8.44
C ALA A 17 -4.70 5.00 -8.69
N MET A 18 -4.88 5.39 -9.95
CA MET A 18 -5.48 6.69 -10.31
C MET A 18 -6.95 6.80 -9.86
N GLU A 19 -7.72 5.73 -10.01
CA GLU A 19 -9.11 5.68 -9.54
C GLU A 19 -9.19 5.79 -8.01
N ARG A 20 -8.30 5.10 -7.28
CA ARG A 20 -8.23 5.20 -5.81
C ARG A 20 -7.81 6.58 -5.34
N ALA A 21 -6.88 7.24 -6.03
CA ALA A 21 -6.54 8.63 -5.78
C ALA A 21 -7.75 9.56 -5.98
N LYS A 22 -8.54 9.35 -7.04
CA LYS A 22 -9.80 10.09 -7.27
C LYS A 22 -10.86 9.80 -6.20
N MET A 23 -10.92 8.58 -5.68
CA MET A 23 -11.82 8.26 -4.56
C MET A 23 -11.41 9.01 -3.29
N LEU A 24 -10.11 9.13 -3.00
CA LEU A 24 -9.63 9.96 -1.88
C LEU A 24 -9.99 11.44 -2.07
N THR A 25 -9.87 11.99 -3.28
CA THR A 25 -10.30 13.38 -3.53
C THR A 25 -11.80 13.56 -3.34
N GLY A 26 -12.61 12.53 -3.67
CA GLY A 26 -14.05 12.51 -3.37
C GLY A 26 -14.38 12.51 -1.87
N LEU A 27 -13.44 12.11 -1.01
CA LEU A 27 -13.56 12.18 0.46
C LEU A 27 -13.04 13.51 1.03
N GLY A 28 -12.55 14.43 0.19
CA GLY A 28 -12.02 15.73 0.61
C GLY A 28 -10.50 15.77 0.86
N TYR A 29 -9.76 14.71 0.54
CA TYR A 29 -8.30 14.70 0.64
C TYR A 29 -7.62 15.25 -0.62
N VAL A 30 -6.42 15.80 -0.47
CA VAL A 30 -5.49 15.98 -1.60
C VAL A 30 -4.72 14.68 -1.79
N ALA A 31 -4.78 14.10 -2.98
CA ALA A 31 -4.17 12.80 -3.27
C ALA A 31 -3.08 12.90 -4.33
N PHE A 32 -1.95 12.24 -4.08
CA PHE A 32 -0.86 12.06 -5.04
C PHE A 32 -0.66 10.57 -5.32
N ALA A 33 -0.82 10.15 -6.58
CA ALA A 33 -0.54 8.79 -6.98
C ALA A 33 0.95 8.68 -7.37
N ALA A 34 1.73 7.94 -6.57
CA ALA A 34 3.17 7.86 -6.72
C ALA A 34 3.60 6.96 -7.90
N ASP A 35 4.58 7.42 -8.67
CA ASP A 35 5.30 6.61 -9.65
C ASP A 35 6.56 6.01 -9.02
N LEU A 36 6.43 4.79 -8.48
CA LEU A 36 7.52 4.14 -7.75
C LEU A 36 8.66 3.66 -8.64
N TYR A 37 8.40 3.37 -9.93
CA TYR A 37 9.42 2.92 -10.87
C TYR A 37 10.15 4.09 -11.55
N GLY A 38 9.53 5.27 -11.57
CA GLY A 38 10.08 6.48 -12.18
C GLY A 38 9.89 6.51 -13.69
N ASP A 39 9.99 7.71 -14.26
CA ASP A 39 9.88 7.99 -15.69
C ASP A 39 8.60 7.43 -16.35
N ARG A 40 7.52 7.32 -15.58
CA ARG A 40 6.25 6.70 -15.98
C ARG A 40 6.43 5.28 -16.49
N THR A 41 7.42 4.57 -15.97
CA THR A 41 7.76 3.22 -16.39
C THR A 41 6.61 2.28 -16.11
N ILE A 42 6.09 1.68 -17.19
CA ILE A 42 5.12 0.58 -17.14
C ILE A 42 5.80 -0.72 -17.55
N ALA A 43 5.64 -1.76 -16.75
CA ALA A 43 6.00 -3.12 -17.11
C ALA A 43 5.05 -3.63 -18.20
N THR A 44 5.59 -4.01 -19.36
CA THR A 44 4.79 -4.49 -20.49
C THR A 44 4.59 -6.01 -20.45
N ASN A 45 5.46 -6.74 -19.74
CA ASN A 45 5.44 -8.19 -19.60
C ASN A 45 5.85 -8.62 -18.16
N GLN A 46 5.75 -9.92 -17.89
CA GLN A 46 6.04 -10.50 -16.57
C GLN A 46 7.52 -10.41 -16.19
N GLU A 47 8.43 -10.55 -17.15
CA GLU A 47 9.87 -10.46 -16.90
C GLU A 47 10.29 -9.06 -16.43
N LYS A 48 9.87 -8.02 -17.17
CA LYS A 48 10.11 -6.62 -16.80
C LYS A 48 9.48 -6.27 -15.46
N MET A 49 8.27 -6.76 -15.20
CA MET A 49 7.60 -6.61 -13.91
C MET A 49 8.43 -7.24 -12.78
N GLY A 50 8.87 -8.49 -12.96
CA GLY A 50 9.70 -9.21 -12.00
C GLY A 50 11.01 -8.47 -11.70
N LYS A 51 11.68 -7.92 -12.73
CA LYS A 51 12.90 -7.12 -12.56
C LYS A 51 12.65 -5.84 -11.75
N LEU A 52 11.63 -5.06 -12.11
CA LEU A 52 11.31 -3.79 -11.43
C LEU A 52 10.90 -4.01 -9.96
N LEU A 53 10.04 -5.00 -9.72
CA LEU A 53 9.65 -5.38 -8.36
C LEU A 53 10.83 -5.92 -7.57
N GLY A 54 11.62 -6.81 -8.17
CA GLY A 54 12.78 -7.44 -7.55
C GLY A 54 13.79 -6.40 -7.08
N GLU A 55 14.15 -5.45 -7.95
CA GLU A 55 15.10 -4.38 -7.65
C GLU A 55 14.72 -3.57 -6.42
N LEU A 56 13.45 -3.16 -6.31
CA LEU A 56 12.99 -2.39 -5.15
C LEU A 56 12.73 -3.25 -3.91
N ARG A 57 12.31 -4.52 -4.08
CA ARG A 57 12.10 -5.44 -2.94
C ARG A 57 13.41 -5.84 -2.27
N SER A 58 14.48 -6.00 -3.07
CA SER A 58 15.81 -6.35 -2.53
C SER A 58 16.52 -5.17 -1.86
N ASP A 59 16.02 -3.95 -2.03
CA ASP A 59 16.63 -2.74 -1.47
C ASP A 59 15.58 -1.89 -0.71
N PRO A 60 15.32 -2.22 0.57
CA PRO A 60 14.39 -1.48 1.41
C PRO A 60 14.77 -0.01 1.58
N ILE A 61 16.05 0.34 1.49
CA ILE A 61 16.52 1.73 1.62
C ILE A 61 16.09 2.52 0.39
N LYS A 62 16.33 1.98 -0.81
CA LYS A 62 15.88 2.59 -2.07
C LYS A 62 14.36 2.69 -2.15
N LEU A 63 13.64 1.66 -1.72
CA LEU A 63 12.18 1.69 -1.67
C LEU A 63 11.67 2.81 -0.75
N ARG A 64 12.24 2.93 0.45
CA ARG A 64 11.92 4.02 1.39
C ARG A 64 12.22 5.39 0.80
N ALA A 65 13.38 5.57 0.16
CA ALA A 65 13.75 6.84 -0.45
C ALA A 65 12.76 7.25 -1.56
N ARG A 66 12.32 6.30 -2.40
CA ARG A 66 11.28 6.55 -3.43
C ARG A 66 9.94 6.93 -2.80
N ALA A 67 9.50 6.21 -1.78
CA ALA A 67 8.26 6.49 -1.07
C ALA A 67 8.30 7.86 -0.36
N GLN A 68 9.43 8.19 0.27
CA GLN A 68 9.66 9.47 0.93
C GLN A 68 9.64 10.63 -0.07
N ALA A 69 10.24 10.47 -1.25
CA ALA A 69 10.19 11.48 -2.31
C ALA A 69 8.75 11.76 -2.77
N ALA A 70 7.91 10.73 -2.86
CA ALA A 70 6.49 10.88 -3.17
C ALA A 70 5.73 11.63 -2.05
N LEU A 71 5.98 11.29 -0.78
CA LEU A 71 5.40 11.96 0.38
C LEU A 71 5.79 13.44 0.43
N SER A 72 7.08 13.75 0.23
CA SER A 72 7.60 15.12 0.20
C SER A 72 7.04 15.93 -0.98
N THR A 73 6.81 15.29 -2.13
CA THR A 73 6.20 15.94 -3.30
C THR A 73 4.76 16.34 -3.03
N LEU A 74 3.99 15.48 -2.35
CA LEU A 74 2.64 15.82 -1.88
C LEU A 74 2.68 16.96 -0.85
N ALA A 75 3.56 16.87 0.16
CA ALA A 75 3.70 17.87 1.21
C ALA A 75 4.08 19.27 0.69
N ALA A 76 4.75 19.35 -0.46
CA ALA A 76 5.14 20.61 -1.10
C ALA A 76 3.99 21.31 -1.85
N GLN A 77 2.82 20.67 -2.01
CA GLN A 77 1.70 21.29 -2.71
C GLN A 77 1.02 22.35 -1.81
N PRO A 78 0.69 23.54 -2.33
CA PRO A 78 0.09 24.62 -1.52
C PRO A 78 -1.25 24.25 -0.85
N GLN A 79 -1.97 23.27 -1.39
CA GLN A 79 -3.26 22.82 -0.87
C GLN A 79 -3.12 21.75 0.22
N VAL A 80 -1.90 21.32 0.56
CA VAL A 80 -1.63 20.23 1.50
C VAL A 80 -1.18 20.78 2.84
N ASP A 81 -1.84 20.31 3.91
CA ASP A 81 -1.35 20.49 5.26
C ASP A 81 -0.26 19.45 5.56
N ALA A 82 0.99 19.90 5.56
CA ALA A 82 2.16 19.05 5.76
C ALA A 82 2.20 18.36 7.15
N LYS A 83 1.37 18.77 8.11
CA LYS A 83 1.25 18.09 9.42
C LYS A 83 0.27 16.94 9.41
N ARG A 84 -0.59 16.85 8.39
CA ARG A 84 -1.65 15.83 8.28
C ARG A 84 -1.46 15.00 7.01
N LEU A 85 -0.29 14.38 6.92
CA LEU A 85 0.07 13.48 5.83
C LEU A 85 -0.30 12.04 6.17
N GLY A 86 -0.70 11.27 5.16
CA GLY A 86 -0.90 9.83 5.28
C GLY A 86 -0.66 9.14 3.95
N ALA A 87 -0.49 7.82 3.98
CA ALA A 87 -0.21 7.04 2.79
C ALA A 87 -1.05 5.76 2.74
N ILE A 88 -1.61 5.46 1.56
CA ILE A 88 -2.24 4.15 1.31
C ILE A 88 -1.49 3.43 0.21
N GLY A 89 -1.48 2.11 0.26
CA GLY A 89 -0.79 1.28 -0.71
C GLY A 89 -1.49 -0.05 -0.98
N PHE A 90 -1.39 -0.52 -2.21
CA PHE A 90 -2.00 -1.78 -2.67
C PHE A 90 -0.90 -2.75 -3.13
N CYS A 91 -0.93 -4.02 -2.72
CA CYS A 91 0.06 -5.03 -3.11
C CYS A 91 1.49 -4.54 -2.81
N PHE A 92 2.32 -4.32 -3.83
CA PHE A 92 3.66 -3.76 -3.68
C PHE A 92 3.63 -2.35 -3.06
N GLY A 93 2.63 -1.53 -3.39
CA GLY A 93 2.42 -0.25 -2.73
C GLY A 93 2.10 -0.40 -1.23
N GLY A 94 1.40 -1.47 -0.84
CA GLY A 94 1.10 -1.78 0.56
C GLY A 94 2.38 -2.07 1.35
N ALA A 95 3.27 -2.90 0.77
CA ALA A 95 4.61 -3.12 1.32
C ALA A 95 5.43 -1.81 1.38
N THR A 96 5.26 -0.93 0.39
CA THR A 96 5.96 0.35 0.30
C THR A 96 5.57 1.31 1.41
N VAL A 97 4.27 1.46 1.71
CA VAL A 97 3.82 2.35 2.81
C VAL A 97 4.20 1.81 4.19
N LEU A 98 4.22 0.48 4.36
CA LEU A 98 4.77 -0.15 5.56
C LEU A 98 6.28 0.09 5.68
N ALA A 99 7.04 0.00 4.58
CA ALA A 99 8.47 0.31 4.58
C ALA A 99 8.73 1.77 4.97
N LEU A 100 7.89 2.70 4.50
CA LEU A 100 7.94 4.12 4.86
C LEU A 100 7.67 4.35 6.35
N ALA A 101 6.63 3.71 6.90
CA ALA A 101 6.32 3.76 8.34
C ALA A 101 7.44 3.17 9.20
N ARG A 102 8.00 2.02 8.81
CA ARG A 102 9.18 1.41 9.45
C ARG A 102 10.42 2.31 9.44
N GLY A 103 10.52 3.19 8.44
CA GLY A 103 11.58 4.19 8.30
C GLY A 103 11.38 5.44 9.16
N GLY A 104 10.26 5.55 9.88
CA GLY A 104 9.97 6.69 10.77
C GLY A 104 9.64 7.99 10.05
N ALA A 105 9.14 7.90 8.82
CA ALA A 105 8.63 9.06 8.09
C ALA A 105 7.50 9.75 8.88
N ASP A 106 7.48 11.07 8.80
CA ASP A 106 6.58 11.92 9.57
C ASP A 106 5.21 12.01 8.88
N MET A 107 4.26 11.19 9.33
CA MET A 107 2.90 11.11 8.81
C MET A 107 1.97 10.56 9.90
N ALA A 108 0.70 10.96 9.86
CA ALA A 108 -0.30 10.60 10.87
C ALA A 108 -0.71 9.12 10.79
N GLY A 109 -0.79 8.55 9.59
CA GLY A 109 -1.17 7.15 9.43
C GLY A 109 -0.86 6.53 8.06
N VAL A 110 -0.71 5.21 8.04
CA VAL A 110 -0.56 4.42 6.82
C VAL A 110 -1.58 3.29 6.73
N VAL A 111 -2.04 2.99 5.51
CA VAL A 111 -2.93 1.84 5.25
C VAL A 111 -2.38 0.94 4.15
N SER A 112 -2.11 -0.31 4.52
CA SER A 112 -1.69 -1.36 3.59
C SER A 112 -2.88 -2.23 3.20
N PHE A 113 -3.17 -2.33 1.91
CA PHE A 113 -4.15 -3.26 1.34
C PHE A 113 -3.40 -4.40 0.66
N HIS A 114 -3.63 -5.64 1.13
CA HIS A 114 -3.01 -6.86 0.60
C HIS A 114 -1.50 -6.69 0.31
N GLY A 115 -0.79 -5.96 1.17
CA GLY A 115 0.65 -5.73 1.01
C GLY A 115 1.50 -6.82 1.64
N ALA A 116 2.72 -6.98 1.12
CA ALA A 116 3.71 -7.84 1.78
C ALA A 116 4.01 -7.30 3.19
N LEU A 117 3.89 -8.18 4.19
CA LEU A 117 4.13 -7.85 5.59
C LEU A 117 5.56 -8.16 6.01
N GLU A 118 6.18 -9.17 5.41
CA GLU A 118 7.59 -9.50 5.63
C GLU A 118 8.52 -8.37 5.17
N THR A 119 9.71 -8.32 5.78
CA THR A 119 10.74 -7.34 5.45
C THR A 119 12.11 -7.84 5.90
N THR A 120 13.16 -7.45 5.20
CA THR A 120 14.56 -7.63 5.64
C THR A 120 15.06 -6.45 6.48
N ALA A 121 14.25 -5.40 6.64
CA ALA A 121 14.56 -4.20 7.40
C ALA A 121 13.40 -3.87 8.37
N PRO A 122 13.24 -4.62 9.47
CA PRO A 122 12.17 -4.39 10.44
C PRO A 122 12.33 -3.04 11.15
N ALA A 123 11.23 -2.53 11.70
CA ALA A 123 11.22 -1.33 12.53
C ALA A 123 12.09 -1.51 13.78
N GLN A 124 12.81 -0.44 14.15
CA GLN A 124 13.44 -0.34 15.45
C GLN A 124 12.42 0.14 16.50
N PRO A 125 12.61 -0.18 17.80
CA PRO A 125 11.82 0.42 18.88
C PRO A 125 11.71 1.94 18.77
N GLY A 126 10.48 2.46 18.82
CA GLY A 126 10.19 3.90 18.71
C GLY A 126 10.32 4.50 17.31
N ALA A 127 10.69 3.72 16.28
CA ALA A 127 10.86 4.26 14.93
C ALA A 127 9.52 4.56 14.23
N VAL A 128 8.50 3.74 14.45
CA VAL A 128 7.20 3.89 13.78
C VAL A 128 6.38 4.97 14.48
N LYS A 129 6.32 6.15 13.89
CA LYS A 129 5.56 7.31 14.40
C LYS A 129 4.10 7.34 13.94
N ALA A 130 3.85 6.82 12.75
CA ALA A 130 2.53 6.78 12.14
C ALA A 130 1.68 5.66 12.77
N SER A 131 0.37 5.89 12.92
CA SER A 131 -0.56 4.78 13.14
C SER A 131 -0.60 3.86 11.90
N VAL A 132 -0.82 2.57 12.09
CA VAL A 132 -0.75 1.57 11.00
C VAL A 132 -2.05 0.76 10.91
N LEU A 133 -2.68 0.74 9.74
CA LEU A 133 -3.77 -0.19 9.43
C LEU A 133 -3.35 -1.16 8.32
N VAL A 134 -3.47 -2.46 8.58
CA VAL A 134 -3.30 -3.52 7.58
C VAL A 134 -4.65 -4.15 7.27
N CYS A 135 -5.04 -4.12 6.00
CA CYS A 135 -6.19 -4.81 5.44
C CYS A 135 -5.71 -6.04 4.65
N ASN A 136 -5.77 -7.22 5.27
CA ASN A 136 -5.20 -8.46 4.76
C ASN A 136 -6.27 -9.46 4.30
N GLY A 137 -6.01 -10.18 3.21
CA GLY A 137 -6.81 -11.33 2.81
C GLY A 137 -6.41 -12.54 3.64
N ALA A 138 -7.33 -13.13 4.43
CA ALA A 138 -6.99 -14.22 5.34
C ALA A 138 -6.57 -15.51 4.61
N ASP A 139 -6.99 -15.67 3.35
CA ASP A 139 -6.72 -16.85 2.53
C ASP A 139 -5.66 -16.57 1.46
N ASP A 140 -4.99 -15.41 1.53
CA ASP A 140 -3.97 -14.99 0.58
C ASP A 140 -2.71 -15.87 0.69
N PRO A 141 -2.41 -16.70 -0.32
CA PRO A 141 -1.25 -17.60 -0.25
C PRO A 141 0.09 -16.85 -0.36
N LEU A 142 0.07 -15.56 -0.77
CA LEU A 142 1.26 -14.72 -0.80
C LEU A 142 1.58 -14.14 0.59
N ILE A 143 0.61 -14.14 1.51
CA ILE A 143 0.75 -13.65 2.88
C ILE A 143 0.27 -14.75 3.85
N PRO A 144 1.04 -15.84 4.00
CA PRO A 144 0.65 -16.92 4.89
C PRO A 144 0.58 -16.45 6.35
N PRO A 145 -0.20 -17.10 7.23
CA PRO A 145 -0.42 -16.66 8.62
C PRO A 145 0.85 -16.31 9.42
N PRO A 146 1.98 -17.03 9.29
CA PRO A 146 3.23 -16.65 9.98
C PRO A 146 3.73 -15.25 9.64
N HIS A 147 3.47 -14.73 8.43
CA HIS A 147 3.87 -13.37 8.05
C HIS A 147 3.06 -12.32 8.81
N VAL A 148 1.77 -12.60 9.06
CA VAL A 148 0.91 -11.74 9.88
C VAL A 148 1.39 -11.74 11.32
N VAL A 149 1.62 -12.92 11.90
CA VAL A 149 2.14 -13.05 13.28
C VAL A 149 3.47 -12.32 13.45
N ALA A 150 4.41 -12.49 12.52
CA ALA A 150 5.70 -11.81 12.56
C ALA A 150 5.57 -10.27 12.51
N PHE A 151 4.64 -9.75 11.70
CA PHE A 151 4.34 -8.33 11.65
C PHE A 151 3.75 -7.81 12.96
N GLU A 152 2.81 -8.52 13.56
CA GLU A 152 2.21 -8.14 14.86
C GLU A 152 3.28 -8.09 15.97
N GLU A 153 4.19 -9.06 15.99
CA GLU A 153 5.33 -9.07 16.90
C GLU A 153 6.29 -7.89 16.66
N GLU A 154 6.58 -7.58 15.41
CA GLU A 154 7.41 -6.44 15.02
C GLU A 154 6.78 -5.13 15.53
N MET A 155 5.50 -4.88 15.23
CA MET A 155 4.82 -3.64 15.63
C MET A 155 4.71 -3.52 17.15
N ARG A 156 4.50 -4.64 17.87
CA ARG A 156 4.53 -4.67 19.34
C ARG A 156 5.91 -4.30 19.89
N LYS A 157 6.99 -4.88 19.36
CA LYS A 157 8.38 -4.55 19.76
C LYS A 157 8.74 -3.10 19.42
N ALA A 158 8.20 -2.58 18.31
CA ALA A 158 8.38 -1.21 17.89
C ALA A 158 7.65 -0.20 18.81
N GLY A 159 6.65 -0.65 19.56
CA GLY A 159 5.77 0.22 20.34
C GLY A 159 4.81 1.05 19.48
N ALA A 160 4.45 0.55 18.29
CA ALA A 160 3.60 1.26 17.33
C ALA A 160 2.11 1.22 17.72
N ASP A 161 1.33 2.18 17.25
CA ASP A 161 -0.14 2.11 17.18
C ASP A 161 -0.54 1.37 15.90
N TRP A 162 -1.16 0.19 16.01
CA TRP A 162 -1.42 -0.65 14.84
C TRP A 162 -2.70 -1.47 14.93
N GLN A 163 -3.26 -1.78 13.77
CA GLN A 163 -4.40 -2.68 13.57
C GLN A 163 -4.13 -3.60 12.37
N VAL A 164 -4.51 -4.88 12.51
CA VAL A 164 -4.57 -5.83 11.39
C VAL A 164 -6.01 -6.34 11.29
N ILE A 165 -6.60 -6.22 10.11
CA ILE A 165 -7.92 -6.80 9.80
C ILE A 165 -7.72 -7.91 8.77
N ASN A 166 -7.94 -9.15 9.21
CA ASN A 166 -7.95 -10.33 8.34
C ASN A 166 -9.36 -10.60 7.82
N TYR A 167 -9.54 -10.52 6.50
CA TYR A 167 -10.83 -10.78 5.85
C TYR A 167 -10.90 -12.23 5.37
N GLY A 168 -11.77 -13.04 5.97
CA GLY A 168 -12.03 -14.42 5.53
C GLY A 168 -12.54 -14.52 4.09
N GLY A 169 -12.28 -15.62 3.40
CA GLY A 169 -12.73 -15.83 2.01
C GLY A 169 -12.05 -14.89 1.01
N THR A 170 -10.91 -14.29 1.36
CA THR A 170 -10.29 -13.20 0.60
C THR A 170 -8.85 -13.53 0.24
N LEU A 171 -8.55 -13.47 -1.06
CA LEU A 171 -7.22 -13.69 -1.65
C LEU A 171 -6.50 -12.35 -1.92
N HIS A 172 -5.32 -12.43 -2.55
CA HIS A 172 -4.54 -11.26 -2.93
C HIS A 172 -5.27 -10.36 -3.94
N SER A 173 -4.91 -9.07 -3.96
CA SER A 173 -5.46 -8.09 -4.92
C SER A 173 -7.00 -7.90 -4.84
N PHE A 174 -7.61 -8.19 -3.69
CA PHE A 174 -9.06 -8.13 -3.49
C PHE A 174 -9.71 -6.77 -3.77
N THR A 175 -8.94 -5.69 -3.87
CA THR A 175 -9.43 -4.34 -4.20
C THR A 175 -9.43 -4.01 -5.70
N ASN A 176 -8.95 -4.92 -6.56
CA ASN A 176 -8.82 -4.66 -7.99
C ASN A 176 -9.83 -5.51 -8.80
N PRO A 177 -10.84 -4.91 -9.43
CA PRO A 177 -11.79 -5.61 -10.31
C PRO A 177 -11.16 -6.33 -11.51
N GLU A 178 -9.92 -5.99 -11.87
CA GLU A 178 -9.17 -6.60 -12.95
C GLU A 178 -8.11 -7.61 -12.44
N ALA A 179 -8.16 -8.04 -11.17
CA ALA A 179 -7.16 -8.91 -10.55
C ALA A 179 -6.96 -10.24 -11.30
N GLU A 180 -8.06 -10.90 -11.68
CA GLU A 180 -8.04 -12.21 -12.36
C GLU A 180 -7.42 -12.14 -13.76
N ALA A 181 -7.38 -10.95 -14.39
CA ALA A 181 -6.78 -10.78 -15.72
C ALA A 181 -5.27 -11.08 -15.76
N ALA A 182 -4.62 -11.15 -14.59
CA ALA A 182 -3.23 -11.57 -14.47
C ALA A 182 -3.02 -13.08 -14.66
N GLY A 183 -4.08 -13.90 -14.62
CA GLY A 183 -4.00 -15.35 -14.78
C GLY A 183 -3.33 -16.09 -13.61
N MET A 184 -3.20 -15.45 -12.45
CA MET A 184 -2.60 -16.03 -11.25
C MET A 184 -3.68 -16.45 -10.27
N ALA A 185 -3.68 -17.71 -9.82
CA ALA A 185 -4.71 -18.26 -8.93
C ALA A 185 -4.83 -17.51 -7.58
N ALA A 186 -3.73 -16.93 -7.10
CA ALA A 186 -3.69 -16.15 -5.86
C ALA A 186 -4.39 -14.78 -5.95
N LEU A 187 -4.71 -14.29 -7.15
CA LEU A 187 -5.26 -12.96 -7.37
C LEU A 187 -6.75 -13.05 -7.68
N ARG A 188 -7.59 -12.42 -6.86
CA ARG A 188 -9.04 -12.45 -7.03
C ARG A 188 -9.70 -11.19 -6.49
N TYR A 189 -10.62 -10.61 -7.25
CA TYR A 189 -11.42 -9.49 -6.77
C TYR A 189 -12.43 -9.97 -5.73
N ASN A 190 -12.58 -9.23 -4.63
CA ASN A 190 -13.67 -9.43 -3.68
C ASN A 190 -14.33 -8.08 -3.38
N LYS A 191 -15.47 -7.83 -4.03
CA LYS A 191 -16.22 -6.56 -3.90
C LYS A 191 -16.59 -6.24 -2.45
N GLN A 192 -17.00 -7.25 -1.68
CA GLN A 192 -17.41 -7.02 -0.29
C GLN A 192 -16.22 -6.62 0.58
N THR A 193 -15.08 -7.30 0.42
CA THR A 193 -13.86 -6.97 1.17
C THR A 193 -13.24 -5.64 0.73
N ASP A 194 -13.29 -5.33 -0.57
CA ASP A 194 -12.92 -4.00 -1.10
C ASP A 194 -13.69 -2.88 -0.39
N GLN A 195 -15.02 -3.00 -0.32
CA GLN A 195 -15.87 -2.03 0.36
C GLN A 195 -15.59 -1.93 1.87
N ARG A 196 -15.45 -3.08 2.56
CA ARG A 196 -15.15 -3.12 4.00
C ARG A 196 -13.81 -2.49 4.32
N SER A 197 -12.77 -2.85 3.58
CA SER A 197 -11.41 -2.32 3.78
C SER A 197 -11.33 -0.83 3.47
N TRP A 198 -12.06 -0.34 2.46
CA TRP A 198 -12.14 1.09 2.17
C TRP A 198 -12.85 1.88 3.29
N ALA A 199 -13.93 1.31 3.85
CA ALA A 199 -14.61 1.90 4.99
C ALA A 199 -13.71 1.93 6.24
N ALA A 200 -12.95 0.86 6.51
CA ALA A 200 -11.97 0.81 7.60
C ALA A 200 -10.90 1.89 7.42
N MET A 201 -10.34 2.04 6.21
CA MET A 201 -9.39 3.11 5.90
C MET A 201 -9.97 4.51 6.11
N THR A 202 -11.22 4.73 5.68
CA THR A 202 -11.88 6.03 5.83
C THR A 202 -12.07 6.38 7.31
N SER A 203 -12.53 5.42 8.12
CA SER A 203 -12.67 5.61 9.58
C SER A 203 -11.31 5.86 10.24
N PHE A 204 -10.30 5.09 9.86
CA PHE A 204 -8.94 5.22 10.36
C PHE A 204 -8.34 6.60 10.05
N PHE A 205 -8.49 7.09 8.81
CA PHE A 205 -8.03 8.42 8.43
C PHE A 205 -8.80 9.54 9.11
N ALA A 206 -10.11 9.40 9.32
CA ALA A 206 -10.88 10.36 10.11
C ALA A 206 -10.34 10.49 11.54
N GLU A 207 -9.94 9.37 12.16
CA GLU A 207 -9.36 9.36 13.51
C GLU A 207 -7.96 10.01 13.55
N VAL A 208 -7.02 9.52 12.72
CA VAL A 208 -5.62 9.93 12.84
C VAL A 208 -5.38 11.38 12.40
N PHE A 209 -6.21 11.94 11.51
CA PHE A 209 -6.13 13.34 11.08
C PHE A 209 -6.87 14.33 11.98
N ALA A 210 -7.59 13.84 13.00
CA ALA A 210 -8.24 14.67 14.01
C ALA A 210 -7.35 14.96 15.23
N ARG A 211 -6.17 14.33 15.30
CA ARG A 211 -5.20 14.49 16.40
C ARG A 211 -4.44 15.82 16.34
#